data_AF-U1MGJ7-F1
#
_entry.id   AF-U1MGJ7-F1
#
_cell.length_a   1.000
_cell.length_b   1.000
_cell.length_c   1.000
_cell.angle_alpha   90.00
_cell.angle_beta   90.00
_cell.angle_gamma   90.00
#
_symmetry.space_group_name_H-M   'P 1'
#
loop_
_entity.id
_entity.type
_entity.pdbx_description
1 polymer ?
#
loop_
_entity_poly.entity_id
_entity_poly.type
_entity_poly.pdbx_seq_one_letter_code
_entity_poly.pdbx_strand_id
1 'polypeptide(L)'
;MAECVGAPEDTAEDPAAADESAEPATGVLEVQYITVSQAASTLIVGPGGETLLIDTGDFRDNGQAVVEYLERQNIDRLDCLVTAHPDADHIGGHARLIDRLKTTDAGVGVIYDPGITATTETCEAYLDAVATQRQLV
;
A
#
# COMPACT_ATOMS: atom_id res chain seq x y z
N MET A 1 -37.51 -19.62 -26.46
CA MET A 1 -38.61 -20.40 -25.86
C MET A 1 -38.12 -20.99 -24.54
N ALA A 2 -38.07 -20.14 -23.50
CA ALA A 2 -37.94 -20.49 -22.08
C ALA A 2 -37.93 -19.17 -21.26
N GLU A 3 -39.06 -18.47 -21.24
CA GLU A 3 -39.46 -17.67 -20.06
C GLU A 3 -39.95 -18.66 -18.97
N CYS A 4 -40.18 -18.38 -17.68
CA CYS A 4 -40.17 -17.15 -16.87
C CYS A 4 -39.18 -17.36 -15.67
N VAL A 5 -39.11 -16.60 -14.57
CA VAL A 5 -39.86 -15.45 -14.00
C VAL A 5 -38.88 -14.60 -13.17
N GLY A 6 -39.32 -13.51 -12.51
CA GLY A 6 -38.41 -12.63 -11.73
C GLY A 6 -38.85 -12.25 -10.32
N ALA A 7 -38.00 -11.40 -9.70
CA ALA A 7 -38.15 -10.64 -8.45
C ALA A 7 -38.16 -11.46 -7.13
N PRO A 8 -37.73 -10.88 -5.97
CA PRO A 8 -37.73 -9.46 -5.61
C PRO A 8 -36.43 -8.69 -5.91
N GLU A 9 -36.58 -7.37 -6.01
CA GLU A 9 -35.48 -6.40 -5.96
C GLU A 9 -35.08 -6.20 -4.50
N ASP A 10 -33.87 -6.62 -4.11
CA ASP A 10 -33.38 -6.44 -2.74
C ASP A 10 -32.83 -5.02 -2.59
N THR A 11 -33.60 -4.18 -1.88
CA THR A 11 -33.23 -2.79 -1.60
C THR A 11 -32.23 -2.77 -0.44
N ALA A 12 -30.96 -3.02 -0.76
CA ALA A 12 -29.87 -2.83 0.18
C ALA A 12 -29.69 -1.33 0.48
N GLU A 13 -30.07 -0.95 1.70
CA GLU A 13 -30.02 0.38 2.29
C GLU A 13 -28.80 1.22 1.89
N ASP A 14 -29.08 2.45 1.46
CA ASP A 14 -28.09 3.52 1.23
C ASP A 14 -27.36 3.84 2.55
N PRO A 15 -26.01 3.70 2.63
CA PRO A 15 -25.24 4.03 3.82
C PRO A 15 -25.02 5.54 3.95
N ALA A 16 -26.13 6.29 3.98
CA ALA A 16 -26.18 7.72 4.24
C ALA A 16 -25.89 8.03 5.71
N ALA A 17 -24.64 7.82 6.12
CA ALA A 17 -24.08 8.25 7.40
C ALA A 17 -22.55 8.47 7.32
N ALA A 18 -22.08 9.05 6.21
CA ALA A 18 -20.77 9.70 6.20
C ALA A 18 -20.88 11.06 6.92
N ASP A 19 -19.88 11.39 7.74
CA ASP A 19 -19.83 12.60 8.56
C ASP A 19 -19.72 13.86 7.68
N GLU A 20 -20.85 14.54 7.41
CA GLU A 20 -20.92 15.82 6.69
C GLU A 20 -20.40 17.00 7.55
N SER A 21 -19.21 16.84 8.12
CA SER A 21 -18.46 17.90 8.83
C SER A 21 -16.95 17.80 8.60
N ALA A 22 -16.54 17.18 7.49
CA ALA A 22 -15.20 17.32 6.96
C ALA A 22 -15.03 18.71 6.30
N GLU A 23 -14.43 19.65 7.04
CA GLU A 23 -13.87 20.87 6.46
C GLU A 23 -12.98 20.50 5.26
N PRO A 24 -13.08 21.18 4.10
CA PRO A 24 -12.35 20.78 2.90
C PRO A 24 -10.83 20.82 3.16
N ALA A 25 -10.16 19.69 2.97
CA ALA A 25 -8.73 19.56 3.24
C ALA A 25 -7.92 20.60 2.44
N THR A 26 -7.39 21.61 3.13
CA THR A 26 -6.60 22.67 2.52
C THR A 26 -5.13 22.29 2.42
N GLY A 27 -4.54 22.40 1.24
CA GLY A 27 -3.11 22.20 1.03
C GLY A 27 -2.81 21.61 -0.35
N VAL A 28 -1.64 21.00 -0.49
CA VAL A 28 -1.23 20.26 -1.69
C VAL A 28 -1.24 18.77 -1.36
N LEU A 29 -1.91 17.98 -2.19
CA LEU A 29 -1.76 16.53 -2.24
C LEU A 29 -0.84 16.19 -3.42
N GLU A 30 0.26 15.52 -3.15
CA GLU A 30 1.19 15.08 -4.21
C GLU A 30 0.96 13.60 -4.53
N VAL A 31 0.93 13.27 -5.82
CA VAL A 31 0.88 11.89 -6.32
C VAL A 31 2.09 11.68 -7.22
N GLN A 32 3.04 10.87 -6.75
CA GLN A 32 4.36 10.68 -7.33
C GLN A 32 4.48 9.23 -7.83
N TYR A 33 4.53 9.05 -9.15
CA TYR A 33 4.75 7.75 -9.76
C TYR A 33 6.24 7.44 -9.82
N ILE A 34 6.66 6.36 -9.16
CA ILE A 34 8.05 5.92 -9.11
C ILE A 34 8.30 4.96 -10.27
N THR A 35 9.27 5.28 -11.13
CA THR A 35 9.66 4.41 -12.24
C THR A 35 10.33 3.14 -11.72
N VAL A 36 9.60 2.03 -11.79
CA VAL A 36 10.06 0.66 -11.52
C VAL A 36 10.11 -0.16 -12.82
N SER A 37 10.69 -1.36 -12.78
CA SER A 37 10.89 -2.20 -13.99
C SER A 37 9.61 -2.88 -14.51
N GLN A 38 8.75 -3.38 -13.61
CA GLN A 38 7.44 -3.96 -13.89
C GLN A 38 6.43 -3.42 -12.88
N ALA A 39 5.14 -3.50 -13.22
CA ALA A 39 4.01 -2.99 -12.45
C ALA A 39 4.09 -1.48 -12.18
N ALA A 40 3.74 -1.06 -10.96
CA ALA A 40 3.74 0.32 -10.51
C ALA A 40 4.34 0.40 -9.10
N SER A 41 4.78 1.60 -8.74
CA SER A 41 4.94 2.02 -7.35
C SER A 41 4.54 3.50 -7.27
N THR A 42 3.64 3.82 -6.35
CA THR A 42 3.05 5.17 -6.25
C THR A 42 3.17 5.68 -4.83
N LEU A 43 3.88 6.78 -4.66
CA LEU A 43 3.93 7.52 -3.40
C LEU A 43 2.88 8.63 -3.43
N ILE A 44 2.09 8.74 -2.38
CA ILE A 44 1.17 9.83 -2.12
C ILE A 44 1.67 10.57 -0.88
N VAL A 45 1.79 11.89 -0.97
CA VAL A 45 2.16 12.77 0.15
C VAL A 45 1.01 13.72 0.43
N GLY A 46 0.44 13.62 1.63
CA GLY A 46 -0.65 14.46 2.14
C GLY A 46 -0.20 15.89 2.46
N PRO A 47 -1.15 16.83 2.58
CA PRO A 47 -0.86 18.22 2.89
C PRO A 47 -0.26 18.44 4.30
N GLY A 48 -0.41 17.47 5.22
CA GLY A 48 0.27 17.45 6.52
C GLY A 48 1.63 16.74 6.51
N GLY A 49 2.07 16.23 5.35
CA GLY A 49 3.28 15.41 5.21
C GLY A 49 3.06 13.92 5.49
N GLU A 50 1.80 13.46 5.57
CA GLU A 50 1.47 12.05 5.70
C GLU A 50 1.87 11.27 4.44
N THR A 51 2.40 10.07 4.59
CA THR A 51 3.01 9.29 3.52
C THR A 51 2.32 7.95 3.30
N LEU A 52 1.88 7.71 2.07
CA LEU A 52 1.27 6.45 1.65
C LEU A 52 2.01 5.92 0.42
N LEU A 53 2.56 4.71 0.50
CA LEU A 53 3.14 4.01 -0.66
C LEU A 53 2.21 2.88 -1.11
N ILE A 54 1.95 2.79 -2.40
CA ILE A 54 1.23 1.67 -3.06
C ILE A 54 2.23 0.91 -3.92
N ASP A 55 2.40 -0.38 -3.66
CA ASP A 55 3.29 -1.30 -4.38
C ASP A 55 4.77 -0.87 -4.45
N THR A 56 5.64 -1.78 -4.86
CA THR A 56 7.10 -1.60 -4.91
C THR A 56 7.77 -2.08 -6.21
N GLY A 57 6.97 -2.56 -7.16
CA GLY A 57 7.47 -3.13 -8.42
C GLY A 57 8.18 -4.48 -8.25
N ASP A 58 8.99 -4.82 -9.25
CA ASP A 58 9.51 -6.17 -9.50
C ASP A 58 10.57 -6.67 -8.50
N PHE A 59 10.44 -7.94 -8.12
CA PHE A 59 11.38 -8.61 -7.22
C PHE A 59 12.83 -8.62 -7.72
N ARG A 60 13.09 -8.49 -9.03
CA ARG A 60 14.45 -8.45 -9.59
C ARG A 60 15.21 -7.17 -9.22
N ASP A 61 14.50 -6.06 -8.97
CA ASP A 61 15.09 -4.82 -8.45
C ASP A 61 15.21 -4.86 -6.91
N ASN A 62 14.48 -5.77 -6.26
CA ASN A 62 14.39 -5.89 -4.80
C ASN A 62 14.15 -4.53 -4.15
N GLY A 63 13.20 -3.75 -4.70
CA GLY A 63 12.84 -2.41 -4.22
C GLY A 63 13.93 -1.34 -4.23
N GLN A 64 15.06 -1.53 -4.92
CA GLN A 64 16.17 -0.57 -4.92
C GLN A 64 15.72 0.81 -5.41
N ALA A 65 15.04 0.89 -6.55
CA ALA A 65 14.59 2.15 -7.14
C ALA A 65 13.63 2.92 -6.20
N VAL A 66 12.79 2.20 -5.46
CA VAL A 66 11.84 2.77 -4.49
C VAL A 66 12.56 3.28 -3.25
N VAL A 67 13.46 2.49 -2.66
CA VAL A 67 14.25 2.93 -1.48
C VAL A 67 15.10 4.15 -1.83
N GLU A 68 15.82 4.13 -2.96
CA GLU A 68 16.60 5.29 -3.42
C GLU A 68 15.73 6.51 -3.74
N TYR A 69 14.45 6.31 -4.10
CA TYR A 69 13.52 7.42 -4.30
C TYR A 69 13.11 8.06 -2.97
N LEU A 70 12.67 7.25 -2.00
CA LEU A 70 12.29 7.74 -0.67
C LEU A 70 13.45 8.44 0.05
N GLU A 71 14.67 7.89 -0.04
CA GLU A 71 15.88 8.53 0.50
C GLU A 71 16.16 9.90 -0.13
N ARG A 72 15.94 10.06 -1.45
CA ARG A 72 16.06 11.37 -2.13
C ARG A 72 14.97 12.37 -1.74
N GLN A 73 13.80 11.89 -1.30
CA GLN A 73 12.73 12.73 -0.74
C GLN A 73 12.93 13.02 0.76
N ASN A 74 13.93 12.41 1.41
CA ASN A 74 14.13 12.42 2.88
C ASN A 74 12.94 11.78 3.64
N ILE A 75 12.34 10.75 3.05
CA ILE A 75 11.23 9.99 3.63
C ILE A 75 11.80 8.77 4.35
N ASP A 76 12.01 8.92 5.66
CA ASP A 76 12.56 7.88 6.55
C ASP A 76 11.47 7.12 7.35
N ARG A 77 10.18 7.38 7.09
CA ARG A 77 9.03 6.60 7.60
C ARG A 77 7.95 6.47 6.53
N LEU A 78 7.06 5.50 6.67
CA LEU A 78 5.78 5.49 5.95
C LEU A 78 4.63 5.43 6.96
N ASP A 79 3.66 6.32 6.84
CA ASP A 79 2.44 6.25 7.64
C ASP A 79 1.57 5.07 7.18
N CYS A 80 1.57 4.80 5.87
CA CYS A 80 0.81 3.73 5.24
C CYS A 80 1.60 3.02 4.12
N LEU A 81 1.55 1.68 4.09
CA LEU A 81 1.94 0.84 2.96
C LEU A 81 0.72 0.06 2.47
N VAL A 82 0.47 0.05 1.16
CA VAL A 82 -0.66 -0.63 0.53
C VAL A 82 -0.13 -1.63 -0.51
N THR A 83 -0.58 -2.88 -0.39
CA THR A 83 -0.35 -3.94 -1.38
C THR A 83 -1.59 -4.07 -2.26
N ALA A 84 -1.46 -3.92 -3.58
CA ALA A 84 -2.58 -4.13 -4.51
C ALA A 84 -2.91 -5.62 -4.67
N HIS A 85 -1.89 -6.47 -4.84
CA HIS A 85 -1.97 -7.93 -4.85
C HIS A 85 -0.60 -8.56 -4.56
N PRO A 86 -0.53 -9.83 -4.08
CA PRO A 86 0.70 -10.42 -3.54
C PRO A 86 1.67 -10.96 -4.60
N ASP A 87 1.54 -10.57 -5.88
CA ASP A 87 2.43 -11.06 -6.92
C ASP A 87 3.81 -10.39 -6.87
N ALA A 88 4.84 -11.16 -7.22
CA ALA A 88 6.24 -10.75 -7.07
C ALA A 88 6.64 -9.56 -7.95
N ASP A 89 5.84 -9.19 -8.95
CA ASP A 89 6.02 -7.97 -9.73
C ASP A 89 5.43 -6.71 -9.07
N HIS A 90 4.66 -6.83 -7.99
CA HIS A 90 4.10 -5.72 -7.20
C HIS A 90 4.76 -5.59 -5.82
N ILE A 91 4.89 -6.70 -5.06
CA ILE A 91 5.47 -6.71 -3.70
C ILE A 91 7.00 -6.90 -3.68
N GLY A 92 7.66 -6.83 -4.83
CA GLY A 92 9.08 -7.18 -5.02
C GLY A 92 10.08 -6.43 -4.14
N GLY A 93 9.72 -5.27 -3.62
CA GLY A 93 10.51 -4.48 -2.68
C GLY A 93 9.95 -4.39 -1.26
N HIS A 94 8.77 -4.96 -0.97
CA HIS A 94 8.08 -4.76 0.32
C HIS A 94 8.95 -5.18 1.52
N ALA A 95 9.56 -6.37 1.47
CA ALA A 95 10.39 -6.87 2.57
C ALA A 95 11.58 -5.93 2.88
N ARG A 96 12.36 -5.58 1.86
CA ARG A 96 13.51 -4.66 1.99
C ARG A 96 13.09 -3.28 2.47
N LEU A 97 11.98 -2.75 1.96
CA LEU A 97 11.46 -1.45 2.36
C LEU A 97 11.09 -1.44 3.84
N ILE A 98 10.31 -2.43 4.29
CA ILE A 98 9.94 -2.59 5.69
C ILE A 98 11.19 -2.68 6.56
N ASP A 99 12.17 -3.51 6.19
CA ASP A 99 13.42 -3.68 6.97
C ASP A 99 14.30 -2.42 6.99
N ARG A 100 14.36 -1.65 5.89
CA ARG A 100 15.06 -0.35 5.82
C ARG A 100 14.37 0.74 6.64
N LEU A 101 13.04 0.66 6.82
CA LEU A 101 12.30 1.60 7.65
C LEU A 101 12.32 1.18 9.13
N LYS A 102 12.45 -0.11 9.47
CA LYS A 102 12.72 -0.58 10.86
C LYS A 102 14.00 -0.02 11.46
N THR A 103 14.99 0.36 10.65
CA THR A 103 16.23 0.97 11.17
C THR A 103 16.08 2.46 11.50
N THR A 104 14.90 3.04 11.26
CA THR A 104 14.50 4.36 11.75
C THR A 104 13.50 4.15 12.89
N ASP A 105 13.48 5.04 13.90
CA ASP A 105 12.59 4.91 15.07
C ASP A 105 11.08 5.05 14.73
N ALA A 106 10.72 5.12 13.44
CA ALA A 106 9.37 5.41 12.95
C ALA A 106 8.76 4.29 12.09
N GLY A 107 9.56 3.51 11.34
CA GLY A 107 9.07 2.33 10.63
C GLY A 107 7.96 2.57 9.60
N VAL A 108 7.10 1.55 9.46
CA VAL A 108 5.82 1.61 8.74
C VAL A 108 4.67 1.57 9.75
N GLY A 109 3.77 2.56 9.70
CA GLY A 109 2.65 2.73 10.64
C GLY A 109 1.54 1.70 10.47
N VAL A 110 0.88 1.68 9.32
CA VAL A 110 -0.11 0.67 8.95
C VAL A 110 0.22 0.03 7.61
N ILE A 111 -0.08 -1.26 7.47
CA ILE A 111 0.05 -2.03 6.24
C ILE A 111 -1.35 -2.54 5.88
N TYR A 112 -1.85 -2.16 4.71
CA TYR A 112 -3.09 -2.67 4.13
C TYR A 112 -2.76 -3.72 3.07
N ASP A 113 -3.18 -4.94 3.36
CA ASP A 113 -2.97 -6.13 2.53
C ASP A 113 -4.34 -6.75 2.20
N PRO A 114 -4.56 -7.29 0.98
CA PRO A 114 -5.83 -7.90 0.60
C PRO A 114 -6.17 -9.20 1.35
N GLY A 115 -5.29 -9.72 2.21
CA GLY A 115 -5.51 -10.93 3.00
C GLY A 115 -5.38 -12.22 2.19
N ILE A 116 -4.80 -12.14 1.00
CA ILE A 116 -4.53 -13.27 0.09
C ILE A 116 -3.02 -13.42 -0.10
N THR A 117 -2.54 -14.66 -0.19
CA THR A 117 -1.12 -14.96 -0.28
C THR A 117 -0.79 -15.63 -1.61
N ALA A 118 0.39 -15.31 -2.16
CA ALA A 118 0.97 -16.02 -3.29
C ALA A 118 1.95 -17.09 -2.79
N THR A 119 2.13 -18.17 -3.55
CA THR A 119 3.12 -19.22 -3.24
C THR A 119 4.49 -18.86 -3.84
N THR A 120 5.04 -17.72 -3.44
CA THR A 120 6.32 -17.19 -3.94
C THR A 120 7.23 -16.81 -2.77
N GLU A 121 8.55 -17.00 -2.94
CA GLU A 121 9.56 -16.59 -1.95
C GLU A 121 9.47 -15.09 -1.63
N THR A 122 9.05 -14.26 -2.60
CA THR A 122 8.79 -12.83 -2.41
C THR A 122 7.62 -12.56 -1.46
N CYS A 123 6.53 -13.33 -1.56
CA CYS A 123 5.38 -13.20 -0.65
C CYS A 123 5.74 -13.71 0.76
N GLU A 124 6.47 -14.81 0.87
CA GLU A 124 6.97 -15.32 2.15
C GLU A 124 7.86 -14.27 2.85
N ALA A 125 8.86 -13.73 2.15
CA ALA A 125 9.74 -12.70 2.70
C ALA A 125 9.01 -11.40 3.12
N TYR A 126 7.99 -11.00 2.36
CA TYR A 126 7.12 -9.87 2.73
C TYR A 126 6.35 -10.16 4.03
N LEU A 127 5.71 -11.32 4.16
CA LEU A 127 4.95 -11.69 5.35
C LEU A 127 5.84 -11.82 6.59
N ASP A 128 7.06 -12.33 6.46
CA ASP A 128 8.06 -12.37 7.53
C ASP A 128 8.50 -10.94 7.96
N ALA A 129 8.68 -10.03 7.00
CA ALA A 129 8.98 -8.63 7.28
C ALA A 129 7.81 -7.94 8.03
N VAL A 130 6.55 -8.23 7.66
CA VAL A 130 5.35 -7.75 8.39
C VAL A 130 5.26 -8.34 9.79
N ALA A 131 5.50 -9.64 9.95
CA ALA A 131 5.44 -10.33 11.25
C ALA A 131 6.48 -9.81 12.25
N THR A 132 7.63 -9.34 11.76
CA THR A 132 8.68 -8.73 12.58
C THR A 132 8.52 -7.22 12.79
N GLN A 133 7.77 -6.51 11.93
CA GLN A 133 7.45 -5.07 12.10
C GLN A 133 6.73 -4.78 13.43
N ARG A 134 5.79 -5.65 13.82
CA ARG A 134 4.96 -5.47 15.03
C ARG A 134 5.67 -5.77 16.36
N GLN A 135 6.95 -6.14 16.35
CA GLN A 135 7.66 -6.60 17.57
C GLN A 135 8.60 -5.54 18.17
N LEU A 136 8.65 -4.33 17.60
CA LEU A 136 9.61 -3.27 17.96
C LEU A 136 8.95 -1.94 18.39
N VAL A 137 7.63 -1.91 18.55
CA VAL A 137 6.82 -0.76 19.04
C VAL A 137 6.07 -1.10 20.32
#